data_AF-A0A0P9UBL7-F1
#
_entry.id   AF-A0A0P9UBL7-F1
#
_cell.length_a   1.000
_cell.length_b   1.000
_cell.length_c   1.000
_cell.angle_alpha   90.00
_cell.angle_beta   90.00
_cell.angle_gamma   90.00
#
_symmetry.space_group_name_H-M   'P 1'
#
loop_
_entity.id
_entity.type
_entity.pdbx_description
1 polymer ?
#
loop_
_entity_poly.entity_id
_entity_poly.type
_entity_poly.pdbx_seq_one_letter_code
_entity_poly.pdbx_strand_id
1 'polypeptide(L)'
;MQLKDSTLFRQQAYINGQWLDADGGQSIKVNNPANNEILGTVPKMGAAETRRAIEAADKALPAWRALTAKERGNKLRRWFELMIENQDDLGLLMTLEQGKPLAEAKGEITYAASFIEWFAEEAKRVYGDVIPGHQPDKRLIVLKQPIGVTAAITPWNFPAAMITRKAGPALAAGCTMVLKPASQTPFSALALAELAERAGIPAGVFSVVTGSAGDIGAELTGNPIVRKLSFTGSTDIGRQLMAECAKDIKKVSLELGGNAPFIVFDDADLDKAVEGAMISKYRNNGQTCVCANRIYVQDAVYDAFAEKLKVAVGKLKIGNGLEEGVTTGPLIDEKAVAKVKEHIADAVSKGATVLTGGNSLEGSFFEPTILVNVSKDAAVAREETFGPLAPLFRFKDEAEVIAMANDTEFG
;
A
#
# COMPACT_ATOMS: atom_id res chain seq x y z
N MET A 1 23.90 3.04 -5.16
CA MET A 1 23.27 2.48 -3.94
C MET A 1 24.37 2.12 -2.94
N GLN A 2 24.41 2.76 -1.76
CA GLN A 2 25.35 2.43 -0.69
C GLN A 2 24.54 2.09 0.57
N LEU A 3 24.33 0.80 0.82
CA LEU A 3 23.66 0.28 2.03
C LEU A 3 24.71 -0.06 3.09
N LYS A 4 24.38 0.12 4.38
CA LYS A 4 25.24 -0.36 5.48
C LYS A 4 25.27 -1.89 5.50
N ASP A 5 24.12 -2.53 5.27
CA ASP A 5 23.98 -3.96 5.03
C ASP A 5 23.58 -4.24 3.57
N SER A 6 24.57 -4.64 2.76
CA SER A 6 24.37 -4.95 1.34
C SER A 6 23.50 -6.18 1.08
N THR A 7 23.34 -7.06 2.07
CA THR A 7 22.55 -8.29 1.90
C THR A 7 21.04 -8.05 1.92
N LEU A 8 20.60 -6.85 2.32
CA LEU A 8 19.20 -6.42 2.20
C LEU A 8 18.78 -6.17 0.75
N PHE A 9 19.74 -5.86 -0.14
CA PHE A 9 19.46 -5.70 -1.57
C PHE A 9 19.43 -7.05 -2.26
N ARG A 10 18.24 -7.63 -2.37
CA ARG A 10 18.01 -8.94 -2.98
C ARG A 10 17.41 -8.80 -4.37
N GLN A 11 17.98 -9.52 -5.32
CA GLN A 11 17.59 -9.56 -6.74
C GLN A 11 17.00 -10.92 -7.15
N GLN A 12 16.67 -11.76 -6.17
CA GLN A 12 16.09 -13.10 -6.33
C GLN A 12 14.79 -13.18 -5.52
N ALA A 13 13.88 -14.07 -5.90
CA ALA A 13 12.65 -14.32 -5.16
C ALA A 13 12.94 -15.21 -3.93
N TYR A 14 12.16 -15.08 -2.86
CA TYR A 14 12.32 -15.87 -1.64
C TYR A 14 11.25 -16.97 -1.58
N ILE A 15 11.61 -18.22 -1.85
CA ILE A 15 10.69 -19.35 -1.88
C ILE A 15 11.23 -20.47 -0.98
N ASN A 16 10.44 -20.88 0.01
CA ASN A 16 10.80 -21.99 0.90
C ASN A 16 12.19 -21.87 1.56
N GLY A 17 12.56 -20.67 2.02
CA GLY A 17 13.88 -20.47 2.63
C GLY A 17 15.04 -20.41 1.64
N GLN A 18 14.76 -20.19 0.35
CA GLN A 18 15.77 -20.14 -0.70
C GLN A 18 15.59 -18.90 -1.58
N TRP A 19 16.71 -18.33 -1.99
CA TRP A 19 16.79 -17.23 -2.95
C TRP A 19 16.94 -17.80 -4.35
N LEU A 20 15.90 -17.66 -5.19
CA LEU A 20 15.79 -18.33 -6.48
C LEU A 20 15.54 -17.35 -7.63
N ASP A 21 16.10 -17.67 -8.79
CA ASP A 21 15.77 -17.07 -10.08
C ASP A 21 14.55 -17.75 -10.72
N ALA A 22 14.00 -17.15 -11.79
CA ALA A 22 12.88 -17.73 -12.52
C ALA A 22 13.35 -18.96 -13.33
N ASP A 23 12.49 -19.96 -13.50
CA ASP A 23 12.86 -21.20 -14.20
C ASP A 23 13.27 -20.92 -15.65
N GLY A 24 12.62 -19.94 -16.28
CA GLY A 24 12.93 -19.47 -17.63
C GLY A 24 14.07 -18.45 -17.73
N GLY A 25 14.74 -18.11 -16.61
CA GLY A 25 15.82 -17.12 -16.54
C GLY A 25 15.39 -15.67 -16.84
N GLN A 26 14.10 -15.41 -17.03
CA GLN A 26 13.58 -14.07 -17.32
C GLN A 26 13.59 -13.20 -16.06
N SER A 27 13.80 -11.90 -16.26
CA SER A 27 13.81 -10.91 -15.18
C SER A 27 13.03 -9.64 -15.54
N ILE A 28 12.67 -8.88 -14.51
CA ILE A 28 12.01 -7.58 -14.57
C ILE A 28 13.02 -6.55 -14.09
N LYS A 29 13.23 -5.49 -14.89
CA LYS A 29 14.05 -4.34 -14.48
C LYS A 29 13.28 -3.47 -13.50
N VAL A 30 13.98 -3.01 -12.48
CA VAL A 30 13.46 -2.02 -11.53
C VAL A 30 14.28 -0.76 -11.70
N ASN A 31 13.59 0.33 -12.00
CA ASN A 31 14.21 1.62 -12.30
C ASN A 31 13.96 2.58 -11.14
N ASN A 32 14.91 3.48 -10.92
CA ASN A 32 14.70 4.61 -10.02
C ASN A 32 13.82 5.67 -10.73
N PRO A 33 12.62 6.01 -10.23
CA PRO A 33 11.72 6.93 -10.91
C PRO A 33 12.22 8.38 -10.95
N ALA A 34 13.25 8.74 -10.15
CA ALA A 34 13.81 10.09 -10.14
C ALA A 34 14.78 10.37 -11.29
N ASN A 35 15.42 9.33 -11.86
CA ASN A 35 16.44 9.49 -12.90
C ASN A 35 16.43 8.39 -13.98
N ASN A 36 15.48 7.44 -13.90
CA ASN A 36 15.34 6.28 -14.77
C ASN A 36 16.52 5.29 -14.79
N GLU A 37 17.49 5.42 -13.88
CA GLU A 37 18.58 4.46 -13.77
C GLU A 37 18.07 3.08 -13.35
N ILE A 38 18.61 2.02 -13.95
CA ILE A 38 18.30 0.65 -13.55
C ILE A 38 19.00 0.37 -12.22
N LEU A 39 18.22 0.12 -11.17
CA LEU A 39 18.73 -0.25 -9.85
C LEU A 39 19.20 -1.71 -9.82
N GLY A 40 18.47 -2.57 -10.53
CA GLY A 40 18.72 -4.00 -10.59
C GLY A 40 17.58 -4.73 -11.30
N THR A 41 17.53 -6.04 -11.10
CA THR A 41 16.48 -6.89 -11.66
C THR A 41 15.91 -7.84 -10.60
N VAL A 42 14.67 -8.28 -10.79
CA VAL A 42 14.06 -9.39 -10.03
C VAL A 42 13.54 -10.47 -10.97
N PRO A 43 13.38 -11.72 -10.53
CA PRO A 43 12.87 -12.79 -11.38
C PRO A 43 11.48 -12.49 -11.92
N LYS A 44 11.24 -12.87 -13.18
CA LYS A 44 9.91 -12.85 -13.81
C LYS A 44 9.27 -14.24 -13.70
N MET A 45 8.93 -14.65 -12.48
CA MET A 45 8.30 -15.96 -12.24
C MET A 45 6.85 -16.00 -12.75
N GLY A 46 6.34 -17.22 -12.95
CA GLY A 46 4.97 -17.49 -13.37
C GLY A 46 4.27 -18.50 -12.46
N ALA A 47 3.34 -19.27 -13.04
CA ALA A 47 2.49 -20.19 -12.30
C ALA A 47 3.26 -21.36 -11.67
N ALA A 48 4.30 -21.88 -12.32
CA ALA A 48 5.03 -23.06 -11.84
C ALA A 48 5.81 -22.76 -10.54
N GLU A 49 6.53 -21.64 -10.49
CA GLU A 49 7.25 -21.23 -9.29
C GLU A 49 6.29 -20.83 -8.17
N THR A 50 5.18 -20.17 -8.52
CA THR A 50 4.11 -19.83 -7.58
C THR A 50 3.50 -21.08 -6.94
N ARG A 51 3.22 -22.11 -7.74
CA ARG A 51 2.72 -23.41 -7.25
C ARG A 51 3.69 -24.04 -6.25
N ARG A 52 4.99 -24.04 -6.54
CA ARG A 52 6.01 -24.54 -5.60
C ARG A 52 6.05 -23.75 -4.28
N ALA A 53 5.87 -22.43 -4.34
CA ALA A 53 5.76 -21.60 -3.15
C ALA A 53 4.51 -21.94 -2.32
N ILE A 54 3.37 -22.18 -2.98
CA ILE A 54 2.12 -22.59 -2.32
C ILE A 54 2.27 -23.96 -1.65
N GLU A 55 2.84 -24.95 -2.35
CA GLU A 55 3.08 -26.30 -1.82
C GLU A 55 4.05 -26.28 -0.63
N ALA A 56 5.10 -25.45 -0.69
CA ALA A 56 6.00 -25.24 0.44
C ALA A 56 5.30 -24.59 1.64
N ALA A 57 4.43 -23.61 1.38
CA ALA A 57 3.63 -22.96 2.42
C ALA A 57 2.66 -23.93 3.11
N ASP A 58 2.07 -24.86 2.37
CA ASP A 58 1.21 -25.91 2.93
C ASP A 58 2.01 -26.91 3.77
N LYS A 59 3.20 -27.31 3.29
CA LYS A 59 4.10 -28.21 4.02
C LYS A 59 4.62 -27.60 5.34
N ALA A 60 4.89 -26.30 5.36
CA ALA A 60 5.36 -25.59 6.56
C ALA A 60 4.24 -25.33 7.60
N LEU A 61 2.99 -25.28 7.15
CA LEU A 61 1.85 -24.85 7.95
C LEU A 61 1.56 -25.71 9.20
N PRO A 62 1.63 -27.06 9.17
CA PRO A 62 1.42 -27.87 10.38
C PRO A 62 2.39 -27.54 11.52
N ALA A 63 3.68 -27.42 11.23
CA ALA A 63 4.69 -27.11 12.23
C ALA A 63 4.53 -25.67 12.77
N TRP A 64 4.26 -24.70 11.88
CA TRP A 64 4.07 -23.31 12.27
C TRP A 64 2.84 -23.09 13.15
N ARG A 65 1.70 -23.70 12.80
CA ARG A 65 0.47 -23.56 13.59
C ARG A 65 0.55 -24.29 14.94
N ALA A 66 1.37 -25.33 15.04
CA ALA A 66 1.57 -26.11 16.26
C ALA A 66 2.41 -25.37 17.32
N LEU A 67 3.20 -24.37 16.92
CA LEU A 67 3.85 -23.47 17.87
C LEU A 67 2.82 -22.79 18.77
N THR A 68 3.22 -22.48 20.00
CA THR A 68 2.43 -21.61 20.86
C THR A 68 2.34 -20.20 20.28
N ALA A 69 1.27 -19.49 20.65
CA ALA A 69 1.14 -18.06 20.34
C ALA A 69 2.36 -17.23 20.79
N LYS A 70 2.95 -17.58 21.93
CA LYS A 70 4.14 -16.90 22.48
C LYS A 70 5.37 -17.11 21.59
N GLU A 71 5.61 -18.33 21.12
CA GLU A 71 6.74 -18.63 20.24
C GLU A 71 6.63 -17.93 18.89
N ARG A 72 5.42 -17.91 18.29
CA ARG A 72 5.18 -17.12 17.07
C ARG A 72 5.37 -15.62 17.32
N GLY A 73 4.80 -15.10 18.41
CA GLY A 73 4.94 -13.71 18.81
C GLY A 73 6.39 -13.30 19.01
N ASN A 74 7.23 -14.14 19.63
CA ASN A 74 8.66 -13.83 19.81
C ASN A 74 9.43 -13.73 18.49
N LYS A 75 9.13 -14.58 17.51
CA LYS A 75 9.74 -14.52 16.17
C LYS A 75 9.33 -13.26 15.42
N LEU A 76 8.04 -12.92 15.48
CA LEU A 76 7.53 -11.68 14.89
C LEU A 76 8.14 -10.44 15.58
N ARG A 77 8.26 -10.46 16.90
CA ARG A 77 8.94 -9.40 17.65
C ARG A 77 10.38 -9.21 17.19
N ARG A 78 11.13 -10.29 16.97
CA ARG A 78 12.49 -10.19 16.43
C ARG A 78 12.52 -9.60 15.02
N TRP A 79 11.53 -9.93 14.18
CA TRP A 79 11.41 -9.34 12.85
C TRP A 79 11.15 -7.84 12.91
N PHE A 80 10.26 -7.39 13.80
CA PHE A 80 10.05 -5.97 14.10
C PHE A 80 11.35 -5.28 14.52
N GLU A 81 12.09 -5.83 15.48
CA GLU A 81 13.35 -5.25 15.96
C GLU A 81 14.36 -5.10 14.82
N LEU A 82 14.50 -6.13 13.98
CA LEU A 82 15.37 -6.10 12.81
C LEU A 82 14.96 -5.02 11.79
N MET A 83 13.67 -4.79 11.60
CA MET A 83 13.20 -3.69 10.72
C MET A 83 13.60 -2.32 11.28
N ILE A 84 13.51 -2.12 12.60
CA ILE A 84 13.91 -0.87 13.26
C ILE A 84 15.43 -0.70 13.23
N GLU A 85 16.19 -1.77 13.52
CA GLU A 85 17.66 -1.78 13.44
C GLU A 85 18.17 -1.39 12.04
N ASN A 86 17.44 -1.75 10.98
CA ASN A 86 17.80 -1.51 9.58
C ASN A 86 16.97 -0.39 8.91
N GLN A 87 16.33 0.50 9.69
CA GLN A 87 15.41 1.51 9.19
C GLN A 87 16.02 2.40 8.09
N ASP A 88 17.28 2.79 8.25
CA ASP A 88 17.98 3.66 7.30
C ASP A 88 18.13 3.02 5.92
N ASP A 89 18.63 1.78 5.87
CA ASP A 89 18.87 1.04 4.63
C ASP A 89 17.55 0.69 3.93
N LEU A 90 16.54 0.27 4.72
CA LEU A 90 15.20 0.01 4.20
C LEU A 90 14.56 1.29 3.63
N GLY A 91 14.73 2.43 4.30
CA GLY A 91 14.25 3.73 3.82
C GLY A 91 14.94 4.16 2.54
N LEU A 92 16.27 4.00 2.46
CA LEU A 92 17.05 4.28 1.25
C LEU A 92 16.60 3.42 0.07
N LEU A 93 16.44 2.11 0.28
CA LEU A 93 16.01 1.18 -0.76
C LEU A 93 14.62 1.52 -1.29
N MET A 94 13.68 1.84 -0.39
CA MET A 94 12.33 2.27 -0.74
C MET A 94 12.32 3.58 -1.53
N THR A 95 13.08 4.59 -1.09
CA THR A 95 13.18 5.86 -1.82
C THR A 95 13.74 5.65 -3.22
N LEU A 96 14.75 4.79 -3.38
CA LEU A 96 15.35 4.51 -4.67
C LEU A 96 14.35 3.86 -5.64
N GLU A 97 13.57 2.86 -5.22
CA GLU A 97 12.67 2.16 -6.14
C GLU A 97 11.30 2.83 -6.32
N GLN A 98 10.81 3.57 -5.32
CA GLN A 98 9.46 4.14 -5.33
C GLN A 98 9.44 5.66 -5.53
N GLY A 99 10.48 6.38 -5.09
CA GLY A 99 10.64 7.81 -5.31
C GLY A 99 10.29 8.74 -4.15
N LYS A 100 9.58 8.28 -3.11
CA LYS A 100 9.22 9.16 -1.97
C LYS A 100 10.46 9.70 -1.24
N PRO A 101 10.39 10.91 -0.64
CA PRO A 101 11.47 11.46 0.17
C PRO A 101 11.92 10.50 1.27
N LEU A 102 13.22 10.49 1.58
CA LEU A 102 13.81 9.56 2.55
C LEU A 102 13.16 9.66 3.94
N ALA A 103 12.77 10.86 4.38
CA ALA A 103 12.05 11.05 5.63
C ALA A 103 10.69 10.32 5.63
N GLU A 104 9.94 10.40 4.53
CA GLU A 104 8.69 9.65 4.38
C GLU A 104 8.91 8.14 4.33
N ALA A 105 9.95 7.68 3.63
CA ALA A 105 10.31 6.27 3.57
C ALA A 105 10.65 5.71 4.95
N LYS A 106 11.48 6.41 5.74
CA LYS A 106 11.79 6.00 7.12
C LYS A 106 10.54 5.98 8.00
N GLY A 107 9.66 6.97 7.85
CA GLY A 107 8.35 6.99 8.51
C GLY A 107 7.49 5.79 8.13
N GLU A 108 7.47 5.40 6.85
CA GLU A 108 6.82 4.16 6.42
C GLU A 108 7.45 2.93 7.04
N ILE A 109 8.78 2.81 7.14
CA ILE A 109 9.41 1.65 7.75
C ILE A 109 8.99 1.50 9.23
N THR A 110 8.96 2.59 9.99
CA THR A 110 8.43 2.56 11.37
C THR A 110 6.97 2.15 11.40
N TYR A 111 6.14 2.72 10.52
CA TYR A 111 4.73 2.36 10.41
C TYR A 111 4.54 0.89 10.04
N ALA A 112 5.30 0.38 9.07
CA ALA A 112 5.30 -1.01 8.65
C ALA A 112 5.71 -1.95 9.79
N ALA A 113 6.78 -1.61 10.52
CA ALA A 113 7.27 -2.37 11.66
C ALA A 113 6.21 -2.46 12.78
N SER A 114 5.47 -1.37 13.02
CA SER A 114 4.43 -1.33 14.06
C SER A 114 3.34 -2.40 13.89
N PHE A 115 3.01 -2.80 12.65
CA PHE A 115 2.07 -3.91 12.41
C PHE A 115 2.63 -5.25 12.84
N ILE A 116 3.93 -5.49 12.62
CA ILE A 116 4.57 -6.73 13.06
C ILE A 116 4.60 -6.79 14.59
N GLU A 117 4.95 -5.68 15.26
CA GLU A 117 4.90 -5.59 16.72
C GLU A 117 3.48 -5.83 17.24
N TRP A 118 2.50 -5.11 16.72
CA TRP A 118 1.10 -5.22 17.12
C TRP A 118 0.61 -6.67 16.98
N PHE A 119 0.82 -7.30 15.83
CA PHE A 119 0.33 -8.66 15.62
C PHE A 119 1.15 -9.73 16.36
N ALA A 120 2.42 -9.47 16.68
CA ALA A 120 3.19 -10.31 17.61
C ALA A 120 2.52 -10.36 18.99
N GLU A 121 1.97 -9.24 19.44
CA GLU A 121 1.22 -9.15 20.69
C GLU A 121 -0.16 -9.82 20.58
N GLU A 122 -0.90 -9.54 19.50
CA GLU A 122 -2.22 -10.11 19.24
C GLU A 122 -2.22 -11.62 19.03
N ALA A 123 -1.08 -12.22 18.65
CA ALA A 123 -0.93 -13.67 18.56
C ALA A 123 -1.40 -14.38 19.86
N LYS A 124 -1.17 -13.75 21.02
CA LYS A 124 -1.52 -14.28 22.36
C LYS A 124 -2.96 -13.96 22.80
N ARG A 125 -3.72 -13.23 22.00
CA ARG A 125 -5.05 -12.68 22.33
C ARG A 125 -6.16 -13.17 21.40
N VAL A 126 -5.95 -14.32 20.76
CA VAL A 126 -6.97 -14.98 19.95
C VAL A 126 -7.97 -15.69 20.86
N TYR A 127 -8.85 -14.92 21.51
CA TYR A 127 -9.84 -15.42 22.46
C TYR A 127 -11.01 -16.11 21.74
N GLY A 128 -11.40 -17.28 22.27
CA GLY A 128 -12.68 -17.93 21.95
C GLY A 128 -13.78 -17.49 22.92
N ASP A 129 -14.92 -18.17 22.85
CA ASP A 129 -16.12 -17.83 23.64
C ASP A 129 -16.73 -19.08 24.28
N VAL A 130 -17.31 -18.92 25.47
CA VAL A 130 -18.19 -19.92 26.10
C VAL A 130 -19.58 -19.29 26.21
N ILE A 131 -20.55 -19.87 25.52
CA ILE A 131 -21.90 -19.30 25.38
C ILE A 131 -22.89 -20.14 26.21
N PRO A 132 -23.84 -19.52 26.94
CA PRO A 132 -24.88 -20.23 27.66
C PRO A 132 -25.60 -21.27 26.79
N GLY A 133 -25.76 -22.49 27.31
CA GLY A 133 -26.43 -23.57 26.61
C GLY A 133 -27.92 -23.26 26.44
N HIS A 134 -28.45 -23.52 25.24
CA HIS A 134 -29.88 -23.42 24.96
C HIS A 134 -30.69 -24.59 25.55
N GLN A 135 -30.02 -25.64 26.02
CA GLN A 135 -30.59 -26.80 26.71
C GLN A 135 -29.70 -27.20 27.90
N PRO A 136 -30.26 -27.81 28.96
CA PRO A 136 -29.51 -28.11 30.20
C PRO A 136 -28.26 -28.97 30.01
N ASP A 137 -28.31 -29.90 29.05
CA ASP A 137 -27.28 -30.88 28.73
C ASP A 137 -26.32 -30.44 27.61
N LYS A 138 -26.43 -29.18 27.13
CA LYS A 138 -25.57 -28.64 26.06
C LYS A 138 -24.60 -27.58 26.60
N ARG A 139 -23.39 -27.56 26.04
CA ARG A 139 -22.37 -26.52 26.25
C ARG A 139 -21.92 -26.02 24.89
N LEU A 140 -21.81 -24.70 24.73
CA LEU A 140 -21.44 -24.07 23.48
C LEU A 140 -20.07 -23.41 23.65
N ILE A 141 -19.09 -23.83 22.84
CA ILE A 141 -17.72 -23.31 22.86
C ILE A 141 -17.36 -22.88 21.44
N VAL A 142 -16.82 -21.67 21.30
CA VAL A 142 -16.28 -21.14 20.04
C VAL A 142 -14.77 -21.06 20.16
N LEU A 143 -14.05 -21.64 19.19
CA LEU A 143 -12.60 -21.54 19.06
C LEU A 143 -12.26 -20.84 17.75
N LYS A 144 -11.13 -20.14 17.71
CA LYS A 144 -10.60 -19.46 16.51
C LYS A 144 -9.26 -20.12 16.14
N GLN A 145 -9.15 -20.55 14.89
CA GLN A 145 -7.98 -21.27 14.36
C GLN A 145 -7.52 -20.65 13.03
N PRO A 146 -6.23 -20.79 12.66
CA PRO A 146 -5.73 -20.26 11.40
C PRO A 146 -6.46 -20.87 10.20
N ILE A 147 -6.77 -20.03 9.22
CA ILE A 147 -7.50 -20.46 8.02
C ILE A 147 -6.67 -21.42 7.14
N GLY A 148 -5.34 -21.28 7.15
CA GLY A 148 -4.40 -22.15 6.45
C GLY A 148 -3.39 -21.36 5.62
N VAL A 149 -3.12 -21.81 4.40
CA VAL A 149 -2.26 -21.09 3.45
C VAL A 149 -2.98 -19.84 2.96
N THR A 150 -2.28 -18.71 2.99
CA THR A 150 -2.79 -17.41 2.58
C THR A 150 -1.95 -16.82 1.45
N ALA A 151 -2.58 -15.98 0.63
CA ALA A 151 -1.93 -15.24 -0.44
C ALA A 151 -2.10 -13.74 -0.21
N ALA A 152 -1.05 -12.98 -0.52
CA ALA A 152 -1.08 -11.52 -0.50
C ALA A 152 -0.58 -10.94 -1.84
N ILE A 153 -1.30 -9.97 -2.37
CA ILE A 153 -0.86 -9.18 -3.53
C ILE A 153 -0.86 -7.71 -3.09
N THR A 154 0.30 -7.05 -3.18
CA THR A 154 0.52 -5.70 -2.63
C THR A 154 0.91 -4.68 -3.71
N PRO A 155 0.49 -3.41 -3.55
CA PRO A 155 0.77 -2.33 -4.50
C PRO A 155 2.15 -1.71 -4.23
N TRP A 156 2.51 -0.73 -5.06
CA TRP A 156 3.81 -0.04 -5.05
C TRP A 156 3.87 1.19 -4.16
N ASN A 157 2.73 1.76 -3.76
CA ASN A 157 2.72 3.07 -3.10
C ASN A 157 3.22 3.04 -1.65
N PHE A 158 3.02 1.93 -0.95
CA PHE A 158 3.60 1.64 0.36
C PHE A 158 4.28 0.27 0.34
N PRO A 159 5.50 0.19 -0.24
CA PRO A 159 6.18 -1.08 -0.52
C PRO A 159 6.46 -1.95 0.70
N ALA A 160 6.56 -1.36 1.90
CA ALA A 160 6.81 -2.10 3.13
C ALA A 160 5.52 -2.28 3.95
N ALA A 161 4.75 -1.21 4.14
CA ALA A 161 3.60 -1.27 5.06
C ALA A 161 2.48 -2.18 4.54
N MET A 162 2.27 -2.26 3.21
CA MET A 162 1.25 -3.16 2.66
C MET A 162 1.58 -4.64 2.87
N ILE A 163 2.87 -4.96 3.00
CA ILE A 163 3.35 -6.31 3.28
C ILE A 163 3.08 -6.65 4.73
N THR A 164 3.55 -5.83 5.67
CA THR A 164 3.44 -6.13 7.10
C THR A 164 2.00 -6.10 7.61
N ARG A 165 1.13 -5.25 7.02
CA ARG A 165 -0.32 -5.25 7.26
C ARG A 165 -1.00 -6.57 6.91
N LYS A 166 -0.40 -7.39 6.05
CA LYS A 166 -0.94 -8.69 5.61
C LYS A 166 -0.19 -9.86 6.25
N ALA A 167 1.14 -9.83 6.21
CA ALA A 167 1.99 -10.88 6.77
C ALA A 167 1.92 -10.92 8.31
N GLY A 168 1.94 -9.77 8.98
CA GLY A 168 1.83 -9.65 10.44
C GLY A 168 0.64 -10.45 11.02
N PRO A 169 -0.61 -10.15 10.62
CA PRO A 169 -1.77 -10.86 11.15
C PRO A 169 -1.83 -12.33 10.71
N ALA A 170 -1.42 -12.63 9.47
CA ALA A 170 -1.45 -14.01 8.97
C ALA A 170 -0.51 -14.92 9.77
N LEU A 171 0.75 -14.51 9.93
CA LEU A 171 1.75 -15.29 10.65
C LEU A 171 1.41 -15.37 12.14
N ALA A 172 0.94 -14.29 12.76
CA ALA A 172 0.50 -14.28 14.17
C ALA A 172 -0.62 -15.28 14.45
N ALA A 173 -1.62 -15.33 13.56
CA ALA A 173 -2.73 -16.28 13.64
C ALA A 173 -2.31 -17.75 13.47
N GLY A 174 -1.09 -18.02 12.98
CA GLY A 174 -0.59 -19.37 12.69
C GLY A 174 -0.79 -19.80 11.25
N CYS A 175 -1.04 -18.87 10.32
CA CYS A 175 -1.08 -19.14 8.88
C CYS A 175 0.32 -19.05 8.25
N THR A 176 0.44 -19.54 7.02
CA THR A 176 1.59 -19.31 6.13
C THR A 176 1.17 -18.38 4.98
N MET A 177 2.12 -17.69 4.35
CA MET A 177 1.82 -16.68 3.34
C MET A 177 2.76 -16.74 2.12
N VAL A 178 2.16 -16.76 0.94
CA VAL A 178 2.83 -16.47 -0.35
C VAL A 178 2.45 -15.06 -0.78
N LEU A 179 3.44 -14.19 -0.94
CA LEU A 179 3.25 -12.78 -1.24
C LEU A 179 3.80 -12.44 -2.63
N LYS A 180 3.03 -11.67 -3.40
CA LYS A 180 3.45 -11.08 -4.67
C LYS A 180 3.47 -9.55 -4.54
N PRO A 181 4.65 -8.90 -4.55
CA PRO A 181 4.72 -7.44 -4.50
C PRO A 181 4.44 -6.82 -5.87
N ALA A 182 4.31 -5.49 -5.91
CA ALA A 182 4.28 -4.75 -7.15
C ALA A 182 5.66 -4.85 -7.84
N SER A 183 5.66 -5.02 -9.16
CA SER A 183 6.90 -5.21 -9.92
C SER A 183 7.75 -3.94 -10.02
N GLN A 184 7.15 -2.77 -9.71
CA GLN A 184 7.82 -1.47 -9.66
C GLN A 184 8.65 -1.30 -8.37
N THR A 185 8.26 -1.95 -7.26
CA THR A 185 8.90 -1.77 -5.95
C THR A 185 9.12 -3.10 -5.22
N PRO A 186 9.77 -4.10 -5.83
CA PRO A 186 9.91 -5.43 -5.24
C PRO A 186 11.03 -5.49 -4.18
N PHE A 187 12.01 -4.59 -4.19
CA PHE A 187 13.19 -4.73 -3.33
C PHE A 187 12.86 -4.53 -1.86
N SER A 188 11.96 -3.61 -1.51
CA SER A 188 11.46 -3.48 -0.14
C SER A 188 10.86 -4.80 0.37
N ALA A 189 10.10 -5.51 -0.48
CA ALA A 189 9.50 -6.79 -0.12
C ALA A 189 10.54 -7.87 0.15
N LEU A 190 11.56 -7.95 -0.70
CA LEU A 190 12.64 -8.91 -0.59
C LEU A 190 13.54 -8.61 0.62
N ALA A 191 13.82 -7.34 0.91
CA ALA A 191 14.54 -6.93 2.11
C ALA A 191 13.78 -7.34 3.39
N LEU A 192 12.45 -7.22 3.39
CA LEU A 192 11.64 -7.71 4.52
C LEU A 192 11.65 -9.24 4.64
N ALA A 193 11.72 -9.98 3.53
CA ALA A 193 11.86 -11.43 3.55
C ALA A 193 13.22 -11.88 4.12
N GLU A 194 14.30 -11.18 3.74
CA GLU A 194 15.64 -11.35 4.33
C GLU A 194 15.62 -11.15 5.85
N LEU A 195 14.97 -10.08 6.32
CA LEU A 195 14.85 -9.85 7.77
C LEU A 195 13.93 -10.86 8.46
N ALA A 196 12.90 -11.38 7.78
CA ALA A 196 12.03 -12.43 8.31
C ALA A 196 12.81 -13.74 8.52
N GLU A 197 13.68 -14.09 7.56
CA GLU A 197 14.59 -15.22 7.66
C GLU A 197 15.52 -15.10 8.88
N ARG A 198 16.17 -13.94 9.04
CA ARG A 198 17.02 -13.64 10.20
C ARG A 198 16.27 -13.65 11.53
N ALA A 199 14.99 -13.30 11.53
CA ALA A 199 14.12 -13.39 12.70
C ALA A 199 13.75 -14.83 13.09
N GLY A 200 14.15 -15.81 12.28
CA GLY A 200 13.86 -17.22 12.49
C GLY A 200 12.43 -17.60 12.11
N ILE A 201 11.81 -16.88 11.16
CA ILE A 201 10.60 -17.34 10.48
C ILE A 201 10.99 -18.57 9.63
N PRO A 202 10.39 -19.76 9.87
CA PRO A 202 10.81 -20.97 9.20
C PRO A 202 10.62 -20.94 7.68
N ALA A 203 11.42 -21.72 6.96
CA ALA A 203 11.28 -21.94 5.53
C ALA A 203 9.83 -22.31 5.15
N GLY A 204 9.29 -21.63 4.14
CA GLY A 204 7.93 -21.83 3.63
C GLY A 204 6.83 -21.09 4.39
N VAL A 205 7.10 -20.60 5.62
CA VAL A 205 6.10 -19.83 6.37
C VAL A 205 5.80 -18.49 5.72
N PHE A 206 6.83 -17.85 5.18
CA PHE A 206 6.72 -16.63 4.37
C PHE A 206 7.51 -16.82 3.08
N SER A 207 6.90 -16.50 1.94
CA SER A 207 7.56 -16.52 0.63
C SER A 207 7.16 -15.28 -0.16
N VAL A 208 8.11 -14.74 -0.92
CA VAL A 208 7.93 -13.56 -1.79
C VAL A 208 8.26 -13.94 -3.22
N VAL A 209 7.24 -13.97 -4.07
CA VAL A 209 7.34 -14.34 -5.49
C VAL A 209 7.20 -13.08 -6.34
N THR A 210 8.23 -12.76 -7.12
CA THR A 210 8.21 -11.65 -8.07
C THR A 210 7.91 -12.16 -9.48
N GLY A 211 7.14 -11.41 -10.26
CA GLY A 211 6.90 -11.78 -11.65
C GLY A 211 5.62 -11.23 -12.25
N SER A 212 5.05 -12.01 -13.17
CA SER A 212 3.84 -11.67 -13.93
C SER A 212 2.63 -11.53 -13.00
N ALA A 213 1.96 -10.37 -13.02
CA ALA A 213 0.77 -10.15 -12.19
C ALA A 213 -0.36 -11.12 -12.53
N GLY A 214 -0.57 -11.39 -13.82
CA GLY A 214 -1.60 -12.32 -14.30
C GLY A 214 -1.30 -13.76 -13.94
N ASP A 215 -0.11 -14.27 -14.27
CA ASP A 215 0.20 -15.70 -14.07
C ASP A 215 0.29 -16.06 -12.58
N ILE A 216 0.92 -15.20 -11.77
CA ILE A 216 1.01 -15.40 -10.32
C ILE A 216 -0.39 -15.23 -9.69
N GLY A 217 -1.13 -14.20 -10.09
CA GLY A 217 -2.48 -13.94 -9.60
C GLY A 217 -3.41 -15.12 -9.85
N ALA A 218 -3.46 -15.61 -11.09
CA ALA A 218 -4.29 -16.73 -11.50
C ALA A 218 -3.93 -18.04 -10.77
N GLU A 219 -2.65 -18.30 -10.50
CA GLU A 219 -2.25 -19.46 -9.70
C GLU A 219 -2.68 -19.30 -8.23
N LEU A 220 -2.50 -18.12 -7.63
CA LEU A 220 -2.94 -17.85 -6.24
C LEU A 220 -4.47 -17.96 -6.07
N THR A 221 -5.24 -17.48 -7.05
CA THR A 221 -6.72 -17.55 -7.03
C THR A 221 -7.27 -18.89 -7.50
N GLY A 222 -6.57 -19.60 -8.37
CA GLY A 222 -7.00 -20.88 -8.94
C GLY A 222 -6.56 -22.14 -8.18
N ASN A 223 -5.59 -22.03 -7.26
CA ASN A 223 -5.05 -23.16 -6.51
C ASN A 223 -5.83 -23.41 -5.21
N PRO A 224 -6.42 -24.60 -4.99
CA PRO A 224 -7.31 -24.88 -3.86
C PRO A 224 -6.60 -24.93 -2.49
N ILE A 225 -5.26 -25.03 -2.46
CA ILE A 225 -4.48 -24.96 -1.21
C ILE A 225 -4.61 -23.57 -0.57
N VAL A 226 -4.66 -22.52 -1.38
CA VAL A 226 -4.84 -21.14 -0.90
C VAL A 226 -6.27 -20.94 -0.42
N ARG A 227 -6.45 -20.63 0.87
CA ARG A 227 -7.78 -20.47 1.49
C ARG A 227 -8.17 -19.02 1.75
N LYS A 228 -7.21 -18.11 1.66
CA LYS A 228 -7.39 -16.66 1.86
C LYS A 228 -6.58 -15.88 0.83
N LEU A 229 -7.21 -14.93 0.18
CA LEU A 229 -6.52 -13.88 -0.58
C LEU A 229 -6.66 -12.53 0.13
N SER A 230 -5.57 -11.77 0.23
CA SER A 230 -5.59 -10.37 0.65
C SER A 230 -4.96 -9.50 -0.43
N PHE A 231 -5.74 -8.58 -1.01
CA PHE A 231 -5.29 -7.71 -2.09
C PHE A 231 -5.42 -6.25 -1.67
N THR A 232 -4.46 -5.44 -2.10
CA THR A 232 -4.57 -3.98 -2.09
C THR A 232 -4.16 -3.46 -3.46
N GLY A 233 -4.98 -2.60 -4.05
CA GLY A 233 -4.73 -2.05 -5.39
C GLY A 233 -6.01 -1.51 -6.03
N SER A 234 -6.09 -1.49 -7.36
CA SER A 234 -7.24 -0.91 -8.05
C SER A 234 -8.52 -1.73 -7.87
N THR A 235 -9.65 -1.05 -7.89
CA THR A 235 -10.98 -1.65 -7.74
C THR A 235 -11.28 -2.69 -8.81
N ASP A 236 -10.86 -2.45 -10.06
CA ASP A 236 -11.11 -3.39 -11.17
C ASP A 236 -10.37 -4.71 -11.00
N ILE A 237 -9.10 -4.67 -10.58
CA ILE A 237 -8.35 -5.88 -10.27
C ILE A 237 -8.94 -6.57 -9.03
N GLY A 238 -9.38 -5.81 -8.03
CA GLY A 238 -10.09 -6.36 -6.87
C GLY A 238 -11.34 -7.17 -7.24
N ARG A 239 -12.17 -6.62 -8.15
CA ARG A 239 -13.37 -7.30 -8.68
C ARG A 239 -13.01 -8.59 -9.42
N GLN A 240 -11.99 -8.56 -10.27
CA GLN A 240 -11.49 -9.73 -11.00
C GLN A 240 -11.01 -10.82 -10.04
N LEU A 241 -10.14 -10.48 -9.09
CA LEU A 241 -9.61 -11.41 -8.09
C LEU A 241 -10.70 -12.01 -7.21
N MET A 242 -11.72 -11.23 -6.85
CA MET A 242 -12.86 -11.73 -6.09
C MET A 242 -13.68 -12.74 -6.90
N ALA A 243 -13.93 -12.46 -8.18
CA ALA A 243 -14.62 -13.38 -9.08
C ALA A 243 -13.85 -14.69 -9.26
N GLU A 244 -12.53 -14.63 -9.43
CA GLU A 244 -11.67 -15.81 -9.52
C GLU A 244 -11.69 -16.64 -8.22
N CYS A 245 -11.66 -15.98 -7.06
CA CYS A 245 -11.72 -16.63 -5.75
C CYS A 245 -13.04 -17.37 -5.48
N ALA A 246 -14.11 -17.07 -6.24
CA ALA A 246 -15.42 -17.69 -6.06
C ALA A 246 -15.41 -19.20 -6.37
N LYS A 247 -14.48 -19.67 -7.22
CA LYS A 247 -14.38 -21.10 -7.57
C LYS A 247 -14.16 -22.00 -6.34
N ASP A 248 -13.34 -21.56 -5.40
CA ASP A 248 -12.99 -22.32 -4.19
C ASP A 248 -13.60 -21.70 -2.91
N ILE A 249 -14.45 -20.67 -3.06
CA ILE A 249 -15.06 -19.94 -1.94
C ILE A 249 -13.99 -19.43 -0.96
N LYS A 250 -12.90 -18.88 -1.50
CA LYS A 250 -11.80 -18.37 -0.67
C LYS A 250 -12.28 -17.17 0.15
N LYS A 251 -11.73 -17.01 1.36
CA LYS A 251 -11.97 -15.77 2.12
C LYS A 251 -11.17 -14.62 1.50
N VAL A 252 -11.83 -13.53 1.11
CA VAL A 252 -11.20 -12.39 0.41
C VAL A 252 -11.18 -11.14 1.28
N SER A 253 -10.10 -10.36 1.22
CA SER A 253 -9.97 -9.04 1.85
C SER A 253 -9.44 -8.11 0.78
N LEU A 254 -10.15 -7.00 0.57
CA LEU A 254 -9.88 -6.06 -0.50
C LEU A 254 -9.79 -4.66 0.10
N GLU A 255 -8.68 -3.99 -0.15
CA GLU A 255 -8.48 -2.57 0.11
C GLU A 255 -8.29 -1.93 -1.27
N LEU A 256 -9.28 -1.19 -1.74
CA LEU A 256 -9.39 -0.82 -3.16
C LEU A 256 -9.19 0.69 -3.38
N GLY A 257 -9.69 1.22 -4.49
CA GLY A 257 -9.69 2.66 -4.74
C GLY A 257 -10.56 3.41 -3.75
N GLY A 258 -10.24 4.69 -3.56
CA GLY A 258 -11.00 5.64 -2.78
C GLY A 258 -11.27 6.91 -3.56
N ASN A 259 -12.16 7.75 -3.05
CA ASN A 259 -12.40 9.10 -3.58
C ASN A 259 -12.66 10.06 -2.42
N ALA A 260 -11.65 10.18 -1.54
CA ALA A 260 -11.81 10.76 -0.21
C ALA A 260 -12.23 12.25 -0.28
N PRO A 261 -13.38 12.61 0.30
CA PRO A 261 -13.77 14.00 0.51
C PRO A 261 -13.04 14.57 1.75
N PHE A 262 -12.44 15.75 1.61
CA PHE A 262 -11.90 16.54 2.71
C PHE A 262 -12.76 17.81 2.83
N ILE A 263 -13.47 17.98 3.95
CA ILE A 263 -14.52 19.01 4.08
C ILE A 263 -14.09 20.08 5.09
N VAL A 264 -14.14 21.34 4.67
CA VAL A 264 -13.81 22.52 5.48
C VAL A 264 -15.05 23.40 5.59
N PHE A 265 -15.64 23.43 6.79
CA PHE A 265 -16.77 24.31 7.13
C PHE A 265 -16.30 25.72 7.54
N ASP A 266 -17.22 26.66 7.60
CA ASP A 266 -16.98 28.07 7.94
C ASP A 266 -16.39 28.25 9.36
N ASP A 267 -16.70 27.35 10.28
CA ASP A 267 -16.23 27.37 11.67
C ASP A 267 -14.91 26.61 11.89
N ALA A 268 -14.30 26.09 10.81
CA ALA A 268 -13.03 25.40 10.89
C ALA A 268 -11.88 26.35 11.28
N ASP A 269 -10.94 25.83 12.07
CA ASP A 269 -9.62 26.43 12.21
C ASP A 269 -8.90 26.30 10.85
N LEU A 270 -8.91 27.35 10.04
CA LEU A 270 -8.42 27.32 8.66
C LEU A 270 -6.94 26.98 8.55
N ASP A 271 -6.12 27.40 9.51
CA ASP A 271 -4.70 27.09 9.49
C ASP A 271 -4.47 25.58 9.69
N LYS A 272 -5.18 24.97 10.66
CA LYS A 272 -5.15 23.52 10.86
C LYS A 272 -5.79 22.76 9.69
N ALA A 273 -6.86 23.29 9.09
CA ALA A 273 -7.48 22.69 7.92
C ALA A 273 -6.49 22.63 6.74
N VAL A 274 -5.70 23.69 6.53
CA VAL A 274 -4.63 23.72 5.52
C VAL A 274 -3.51 22.75 5.86
N GLU A 275 -3.06 22.67 7.11
CA GLU A 275 -2.07 21.66 7.54
C GLU A 275 -2.57 20.23 7.26
N GLY A 276 -3.82 19.94 7.60
CA GLY A 276 -4.47 18.65 7.33
C GLY A 276 -4.61 18.36 5.83
N ALA A 277 -4.98 19.36 5.04
CA ALA A 277 -5.05 19.25 3.58
C ALA A 277 -3.66 18.98 2.97
N MET A 278 -2.62 19.66 3.45
CA MET A 278 -1.25 19.46 2.98
C MET A 278 -0.77 18.02 3.22
N ILE A 279 -0.97 17.51 4.44
CA ILE A 279 -0.57 16.15 4.82
C ILE A 279 -1.38 15.10 4.06
N SER A 280 -2.70 15.27 3.96
CA SER A 280 -3.58 14.29 3.32
C SER A 280 -3.46 14.30 1.79
N LYS A 281 -3.16 15.44 1.16
CA LYS A 281 -3.10 15.56 -0.30
C LYS A 281 -1.73 15.29 -0.90
N TYR A 282 -0.66 15.81 -0.28
CA TYR A 282 0.66 15.87 -0.92
C TYR A 282 1.67 14.86 -0.36
N ARG A 283 1.38 14.19 0.76
CA ARG A 283 2.16 13.03 1.22
C ARG A 283 2.24 11.98 0.12
N ASN A 284 3.41 11.38 -0.05
CA ASN A 284 3.70 10.40 -1.10
C ASN A 284 3.33 10.91 -2.51
N ASN A 285 3.41 12.23 -2.72
CA ASN A 285 3.03 12.89 -3.97
C ASN A 285 1.56 12.64 -4.37
N GLY A 286 0.64 12.49 -3.40
CA GLY A 286 -0.77 12.21 -3.66
C GLY A 286 -1.08 10.76 -4.07
N GLN A 287 -0.09 9.87 -4.00
CA GLN A 287 -0.20 8.46 -4.40
C GLN A 287 -0.56 7.58 -3.19
N THR A 288 -1.63 7.90 -2.46
CA THR A 288 -2.13 7.06 -1.36
C THR A 288 -3.63 6.84 -1.50
N CYS A 289 -4.11 5.66 -1.14
CA CYS A 289 -5.53 5.31 -1.23
C CYS A 289 -6.43 6.13 -0.29
N VAL A 290 -5.84 6.82 0.69
CA VAL A 290 -6.53 7.70 1.65
C VAL A 290 -6.24 9.18 1.37
N CYS A 291 -5.58 9.50 0.25
CA CYS A 291 -5.31 10.88 -0.08
C CYS A 291 -6.61 11.63 -0.34
N ALA A 292 -6.69 12.88 0.14
CA ALA A 292 -7.78 13.76 -0.23
C ALA A 292 -7.87 13.83 -1.77
N ASN A 293 -9.00 13.44 -2.34
CA ASN A 293 -9.20 13.52 -3.80
C ASN A 293 -10.11 14.68 -4.16
N ARG A 294 -11.06 15.03 -3.27
CA ARG A 294 -11.99 16.15 -3.43
C ARG A 294 -11.95 17.01 -2.17
N ILE A 295 -11.53 18.27 -2.29
CA ILE A 295 -11.48 19.18 -1.16
C ILE A 295 -12.69 20.12 -1.26
N TYR A 296 -13.65 19.93 -0.37
CA TYR A 296 -14.86 20.74 -0.27
C TYR A 296 -14.63 21.87 0.73
N VAL A 297 -14.89 23.10 0.33
CA VAL A 297 -14.70 24.28 1.18
C VAL A 297 -15.96 25.14 1.13
N GLN A 298 -16.44 25.54 2.30
CA GLN A 298 -17.68 26.29 2.43
C GLN A 298 -17.51 27.73 1.91
N ASP A 299 -18.60 28.28 1.37
CA ASP A 299 -18.63 29.56 0.66
C ASP A 299 -17.90 30.71 1.37
N ALA A 300 -18.08 30.88 2.69
CA ALA A 300 -17.55 32.05 3.38
C ALA A 300 -16.04 31.99 3.59
N VAL A 301 -15.45 30.80 3.59
CA VAL A 301 -14.01 30.57 3.82
C VAL A 301 -13.25 30.09 2.57
N TYR A 302 -13.93 29.88 1.45
CA TYR A 302 -13.37 29.32 0.21
C TYR A 302 -12.10 30.05 -0.27
N ASP A 303 -12.18 31.37 -0.46
CA ASP A 303 -11.07 32.16 -1.03
C ASP A 303 -9.89 32.24 -0.04
N ALA A 304 -10.19 32.40 1.26
CA ALA A 304 -9.18 32.44 2.31
C ALA A 304 -8.42 31.11 2.44
N PHE A 305 -9.13 29.99 2.37
CA PHE A 305 -8.53 28.66 2.37
C PHE A 305 -7.67 28.44 1.12
N ALA A 306 -8.17 28.81 -0.07
CA ALA A 306 -7.45 28.64 -1.33
C ALA A 306 -6.10 29.39 -1.33
N GLU A 307 -6.08 30.64 -0.86
CA GLU A 307 -4.84 31.42 -0.77
C GLU A 307 -3.87 30.87 0.28
N LYS A 308 -4.36 30.45 1.45
CA LYS A 308 -3.51 29.81 2.47
C LYS A 308 -2.91 28.50 1.96
N LEU A 309 -3.71 27.67 1.28
CA LEU A 309 -3.26 26.42 0.70
C LEU A 309 -2.21 26.67 -0.39
N LYS A 310 -2.41 27.66 -1.26
CA LYS A 310 -1.42 28.07 -2.28
C LYS A 310 -0.09 28.46 -1.65
N VAL A 311 -0.09 29.24 -0.57
CA VAL A 311 1.14 29.60 0.17
C VAL A 311 1.82 28.35 0.75
N ALA A 312 1.05 27.40 1.28
CA ALA A 312 1.59 26.16 1.82
C ALA A 312 2.19 25.25 0.72
N VAL A 313 1.49 25.11 -0.40
CA VAL A 313 1.94 24.35 -1.58
C VAL A 313 3.23 24.94 -2.16
N GLY A 314 3.36 26.27 -2.21
CA GLY A 314 4.57 26.94 -2.65
C GLY A 314 5.83 26.68 -1.81
N LYS A 315 5.69 26.05 -0.62
CA LYS A 315 6.83 25.63 0.23
C LYS A 315 7.32 24.21 -0.09
N LEU A 316 6.59 23.45 -0.91
CA LEU A 316 7.01 22.10 -1.30
C LEU A 316 8.23 22.18 -2.20
N LYS A 317 9.22 21.33 -1.92
CA LYS A 317 10.46 21.21 -2.69
C LYS A 317 10.41 19.91 -3.47
N ILE A 318 10.27 20.03 -4.78
CA ILE A 318 10.30 18.92 -5.72
C ILE A 318 11.74 18.52 -5.96
N GLY A 319 12.05 17.22 -5.97
CA GLY A 319 13.38 16.74 -6.31
C GLY A 319 13.60 15.27 -6.02
N ASN A 320 14.84 14.80 -6.19
CA ASN A 320 15.20 13.44 -5.84
C ASN A 320 14.99 13.21 -4.33
N GLY A 321 14.29 12.14 -3.96
CA GLY A 321 13.94 11.85 -2.56
C GLY A 321 15.15 11.67 -1.62
N LEU A 322 16.36 11.53 -2.15
CA LEU A 322 17.60 11.47 -1.38
C LEU A 322 18.24 12.83 -1.09
N GLU A 323 17.79 13.89 -1.75
CA GLU A 323 18.30 15.24 -1.54
C GLU A 323 17.72 15.88 -0.27
N GLU A 324 18.55 16.62 0.46
CA GLU A 324 18.13 17.28 1.68
C GLU A 324 17.04 18.33 1.43
N GLY A 325 16.00 18.30 2.27
CA GLY A 325 14.87 19.22 2.23
C GLY A 325 13.84 18.93 1.14
N VAL A 326 14.04 17.94 0.27
CA VAL A 326 13.02 17.52 -0.70
C VAL A 326 11.81 16.96 0.06
N THR A 327 10.62 17.45 -0.30
CA THR A 327 9.34 17.05 0.29
C THR A 327 8.39 16.45 -0.74
N THR A 328 8.73 16.52 -2.03
CA THR A 328 7.92 15.93 -3.11
C THR A 328 8.83 15.21 -4.10
N GLY A 329 8.74 13.88 -4.12
CA GLY A 329 9.44 13.04 -5.08
C GLY A 329 8.74 12.97 -6.44
N PRO A 330 9.24 12.15 -7.38
CA PRO A 330 8.55 11.87 -8.63
C PRO A 330 7.27 11.06 -8.39
N LEU A 331 6.37 11.06 -9.38
CA LEU A 331 5.35 10.02 -9.52
C LEU A 331 6.02 8.68 -9.90
N ILE A 332 5.30 7.57 -9.70
CA ILE A 332 5.89 6.24 -9.92
C ILE A 332 6.27 5.97 -11.39
N ASP A 333 5.49 6.51 -12.34
CA ASP A 333 5.69 6.32 -13.77
C ASP A 333 5.00 7.39 -14.64
N GLU A 334 5.24 7.35 -15.94
CA GLU A 334 4.66 8.27 -16.92
C GLU A 334 3.13 8.14 -17.06
N LYS A 335 2.55 6.98 -16.71
CA LYS A 335 1.09 6.79 -16.76
C LYS A 335 0.42 7.57 -15.64
N ALA A 336 1.02 7.60 -14.46
CA ALA A 336 0.57 8.45 -13.37
C ALA A 336 0.64 9.93 -13.77
N VAL A 337 1.73 10.37 -14.40
CA VAL A 337 1.85 11.74 -14.95
C VAL A 337 0.73 12.04 -15.95
N ALA A 338 0.48 11.13 -16.89
CA ALA A 338 -0.56 11.29 -17.91
C ALA A 338 -1.96 11.44 -17.30
N LYS A 339 -2.29 10.64 -16.26
CA LYS A 339 -3.58 10.72 -15.57
C LYS A 339 -3.79 12.07 -14.88
N VAL A 340 -2.76 12.60 -14.21
CA VAL A 340 -2.85 13.92 -13.58
C VAL A 340 -3.12 15.01 -14.63
N LYS A 341 -2.44 14.96 -15.78
CA LYS A 341 -2.69 15.89 -16.89
C LYS A 341 -4.10 15.78 -17.44
N GLU A 342 -4.61 14.56 -17.61
CA GLU A 342 -5.97 14.29 -18.08
C GLU A 342 -7.00 14.93 -17.14
N HIS A 343 -6.87 14.72 -15.82
CA HIS A 343 -7.77 15.31 -14.83
C HIS A 343 -7.74 16.85 -14.82
N ILE A 344 -6.54 17.44 -14.96
CA ILE A 344 -6.40 18.90 -15.05
C ILE A 344 -7.09 19.42 -16.32
N ALA A 345 -6.83 18.80 -17.47
CA ALA A 345 -7.40 19.21 -18.74
C ALA A 345 -8.93 19.10 -18.76
N ASP A 346 -9.48 18.00 -18.25
CA ASP A 346 -10.93 17.80 -18.13
C ASP A 346 -11.57 18.88 -17.23
N ALA A 347 -11.02 19.09 -16.03
CA ALA A 347 -11.54 20.08 -15.10
C ALA A 347 -11.50 21.51 -15.67
N VAL A 348 -10.39 21.89 -16.33
CA VAL A 348 -10.26 23.20 -16.99
C VAL A 348 -11.25 23.35 -18.15
N SER A 349 -11.46 22.30 -18.95
CA SER A 349 -12.45 22.32 -20.03
C SER A 349 -13.89 22.52 -19.52
N LYS A 350 -14.13 22.19 -18.24
CA LYS A 350 -15.41 22.35 -17.53
C LYS A 350 -15.46 23.59 -16.64
N GLY A 351 -14.52 24.52 -16.80
CA GLY A 351 -14.55 25.85 -16.16
C GLY A 351 -13.72 25.99 -14.88
N ALA A 352 -12.95 24.96 -14.48
CA ALA A 352 -12.00 25.11 -13.38
C ALA A 352 -10.81 25.99 -13.80
N THR A 353 -10.16 26.63 -12.82
CA THR A 353 -8.96 27.44 -13.04
C THR A 353 -7.78 26.84 -12.29
N VAL A 354 -6.60 26.79 -12.93
CA VAL A 354 -5.35 26.42 -12.27
C VAL A 354 -4.87 27.61 -11.42
N LEU A 355 -4.84 27.44 -10.10
CA LEU A 355 -4.37 28.48 -9.17
C LEU A 355 -2.84 28.47 -9.03
N THR A 356 -2.23 27.29 -9.06
CA THR A 356 -0.76 27.10 -9.04
C THR A 356 -0.40 25.71 -9.58
N GLY A 357 0.84 25.56 -10.08
CA GLY A 357 1.34 24.33 -10.68
C GLY A 357 0.73 24.00 -12.04
N GLY A 358 0.50 22.71 -12.28
CA GLY A 358 -0.21 22.18 -13.45
C GLY A 358 0.69 21.58 -14.54
N ASN A 359 2.02 21.66 -14.40
CA ASN A 359 2.95 21.20 -15.42
C ASN A 359 3.67 19.91 -15.02
N SER A 360 3.91 19.04 -16.01
CA SER A 360 4.93 18.00 -15.86
C SER A 360 6.32 18.60 -15.97
N LEU A 361 7.23 18.05 -15.19
CA LEU A 361 8.66 18.34 -15.25
C LEU A 361 9.38 17.19 -15.96
N GLU A 362 10.71 17.16 -15.91
CA GLU A 362 11.50 16.08 -16.50
C GLU A 362 11.17 14.72 -15.87
N GLY A 363 11.12 13.66 -16.69
CA GLY A 363 10.79 12.32 -16.23
C GLY A 363 9.41 12.22 -15.59
N SER A 364 9.34 11.59 -14.41
CA SER A 364 8.08 11.38 -13.68
C SER A 364 7.78 12.48 -12.67
N PHE A 365 8.49 13.62 -12.69
CA PHE A 365 8.22 14.74 -11.79
C PHE A 365 7.00 15.57 -12.26
N PHE A 366 6.23 16.08 -11.31
CA PHE A 366 5.02 16.87 -11.57
C PHE A 366 4.86 17.98 -10.54
N GLU A 367 4.43 19.17 -10.96
CA GLU A 367 4.20 20.29 -10.05
C GLU A 367 2.96 20.05 -9.18
N PRO A 368 3.07 20.18 -7.84
CA PRO A 368 1.91 20.24 -6.97
C PRO A 368 0.91 21.31 -7.43
N THR A 369 -0.30 20.87 -7.71
CA THR A 369 -1.31 21.67 -8.42
C THR A 369 -2.52 21.93 -7.54
N ILE A 370 -3.07 23.14 -7.63
CA ILE A 370 -4.38 23.49 -7.06
C ILE A 370 -5.31 23.91 -8.19
N LEU A 371 -6.51 23.33 -8.23
CA LEU A 371 -7.61 23.79 -9.08
C LEU A 371 -8.67 24.45 -8.22
N VAL A 372 -9.21 25.57 -8.68
CA VAL A 372 -10.35 26.26 -8.07
C VAL A 372 -11.55 26.24 -8.99
N ASN A 373 -12.75 26.38 -8.42
CA ASN A 373 -14.03 26.38 -9.13
C ASN A 373 -14.24 25.06 -9.88
N VAL A 374 -13.87 23.94 -9.24
CA VAL A 374 -14.00 22.63 -9.86
C VAL A 374 -15.47 22.23 -9.89
N SER A 375 -15.97 21.95 -11.09
CA SER A 375 -17.33 21.44 -11.29
C SER A 375 -17.45 20.02 -10.75
N LYS A 376 -18.61 19.69 -10.18
CA LYS A 376 -18.98 18.31 -9.80
C LYS A 376 -19.01 17.34 -10.98
N ASP A 377 -19.08 17.85 -12.20
CA ASP A 377 -19.09 17.05 -13.43
C ASP A 377 -17.66 16.77 -13.94
N ALA A 378 -16.62 17.32 -13.31
CA ALA A 378 -15.23 17.01 -13.64
C ALA A 378 -14.88 15.55 -13.29
N ALA A 379 -14.04 14.91 -14.10
CA ALA A 379 -13.62 13.52 -13.91
C ALA A 379 -13.06 13.28 -12.50
N VAL A 380 -12.28 14.24 -11.98
CA VAL A 380 -11.72 14.18 -10.62
C VAL A 380 -12.77 14.11 -9.50
N ALA A 381 -14.03 14.46 -9.77
CA ALA A 381 -15.12 14.30 -8.81
C ALA A 381 -15.55 12.82 -8.64
N ARG A 382 -15.27 11.95 -9.62
CA ARG A 382 -15.63 10.52 -9.61
C ARG A 382 -14.42 9.60 -9.61
N GLU A 383 -13.31 10.06 -10.16
CA GLU A 383 -12.11 9.26 -10.35
C GLU A 383 -10.98 9.69 -9.40
N GLU A 384 -10.27 8.70 -8.87
CA GLU A 384 -9.08 8.92 -8.05
C GLU A 384 -7.92 9.43 -8.92
N THR A 385 -7.37 10.62 -8.60
CA THR A 385 -6.27 11.22 -9.38
C THR A 385 -4.96 10.48 -9.19
N PHE A 386 -4.69 10.03 -7.96
CA PHE A 386 -3.43 9.39 -7.56
C PHE A 386 -2.17 10.21 -7.90
N GLY A 387 -2.25 11.53 -7.67
CA GLY A 387 -1.17 12.48 -7.90
C GLY A 387 -1.40 13.79 -7.15
N PRO A 388 -0.46 14.76 -7.22
CA PRO A 388 -0.43 15.95 -6.39
C PRO A 388 -1.37 17.06 -6.89
N LEU A 389 -2.65 16.74 -7.03
CA LEU A 389 -3.71 17.64 -7.49
C LEU A 389 -4.72 17.89 -6.37
N ALA A 390 -4.87 19.14 -5.94
CA ALA A 390 -5.88 19.61 -4.99
C ALA A 390 -7.04 20.31 -5.72
N PRO A 391 -8.12 19.60 -6.08
CA PRO A 391 -9.32 20.22 -6.62
C PRO A 391 -10.20 20.77 -5.50
N LEU A 392 -10.46 22.08 -5.55
CA LEU A 392 -11.34 22.76 -4.61
C LEU A 392 -12.76 22.88 -5.17
N PHE A 393 -13.70 22.31 -4.43
CA PHE A 393 -15.14 22.35 -4.68
C PHE A 393 -15.79 23.27 -3.67
N ARG A 394 -16.66 24.15 -4.15
CA ARG A 394 -17.41 25.09 -3.31
C ARG A 394 -18.73 24.44 -2.88
N PHE A 395 -19.13 24.64 -1.63
CA PHE A 395 -20.44 24.22 -1.12
C PHE A 395 -21.05 25.28 -0.20
N LYS A 396 -22.37 25.24 -0.08
CA LYS A 396 -23.14 26.24 0.67
C LYS A 396 -23.49 25.77 2.08
N ASP A 397 -24.01 24.56 2.20
CA ASP A 397 -24.51 24.03 3.47
C ASP A 397 -24.15 22.55 3.69
N GLU A 398 -24.35 22.10 4.93
CA GLU A 398 -24.01 20.76 5.39
C GLU A 398 -24.73 19.67 4.58
N ALA A 399 -26.01 19.88 4.27
CA ALA A 399 -26.79 18.89 3.54
C ALA A 399 -26.27 18.70 2.11
N GLU A 400 -25.92 19.80 1.44
CA GLU A 400 -25.30 19.77 0.11
C GLU A 400 -23.97 18.99 0.12
N VAL A 401 -23.05 19.32 1.03
CA VAL A 401 -21.72 18.70 1.03
C VAL A 401 -21.78 17.22 1.44
N ILE A 402 -22.68 16.83 2.33
CA ILE A 402 -22.90 15.41 2.66
C ILE A 402 -23.39 14.65 1.42
N ALA A 403 -24.34 15.21 0.67
CA ALA A 403 -24.83 14.59 -0.56
C ALA A 403 -23.71 14.45 -1.60
N MET A 404 -22.90 15.50 -1.81
CA MET A 404 -21.78 15.47 -2.75
C MET A 404 -20.68 14.48 -2.31
N ALA A 405 -20.36 14.44 -1.02
CA ALA A 405 -19.34 13.55 -0.47
C ALA A 405 -19.70 12.08 -0.69
N ASN A 406 -20.96 11.72 -0.42
CA ASN A 406 -21.49 10.36 -0.54
C ASN A 406 -21.88 9.95 -1.97
N ASP A 407 -21.85 10.86 -2.93
CA ASP A 407 -22.14 10.57 -4.34
C ASP A 407 -20.93 9.92 -5.03
N THR A 408 -20.59 8.71 -4.59
CA THR A 408 -19.51 7.88 -5.13
C THR A 408 -19.75 6.42 -4.76
N GLU A 409 -19.18 5.50 -5.54
CA GLU A 409 -19.17 4.06 -5.29
C GLU A 409 -18.15 3.63 -4.22
N PHE A 410 -17.28 4.54 -3.77
CA PHE A 410 -16.23 4.28 -2.78
C PHE A 410 -16.69 4.62 -1.35
N GLY A 411 -15.95 4.15 -0.33
CA GLY A 411 -16.24 4.40 1.09
C GLY A 411 -15.04 4.20 1.99
#